data_AF-A0A3C1EET4-F1
#
_entry.id   AF-A0A3C1EET4-F1
#
_cell.length_a   1.000
_cell.length_b   1.000
_cell.length_c   1.000
_cell.angle_alpha   90.00
_cell.angle_beta   90.00
_cell.angle_gamma   90.00
#
_symmetry.space_group_name_H-M   'P 1'
#
loop_
_entity.id
_entity.type
_entity.pdbx_description
1 polymer ?
#
loop_
_entity_poly.entity_id
_entity_poly.type
_entity_poly.pdbx_seq_one_letter_code
_entity_poly.pdbx_strand_id
1 'polypeptide(L)' 'MLADVAAGAVSVEEAFERLRALPYEKVAGAHIDHHRGIRQGVPEVIFGEGKTAEQIV' A
#
# COMPACT_ATOMS: atom_id res chain seq x y z
N MET A 1 -11.25 2.34 8.01
CA MET A 1 -10.65 3.69 8.07
C MET A 1 -11.59 4.80 7.61
N LEU A 2 -12.06 4.81 6.36
CA LEU A 2 -13.04 5.84 5.93
C LEU A 2 -14.37 5.74 6.69
N ALA A 3 -14.82 4.51 7.00
CA ALA A 3 -15.99 4.28 7.84
C ALA A 3 -15.81 4.83 9.27
N ASP A 4 -14.59 4.74 9.82
CA ASP A 4 -14.28 5.20 11.17
C ASP A 4 -14.21 6.73 11.24
N VAL A 5 -13.74 7.38 10.18
CA VAL A 5 -13.83 8.84 10.00
C VAL A 5 -15.30 9.27 9.85
N ALA A 6 -16.09 8.56 9.04
CA ALA A 6 -17.51 8.84 8.87
C ALA A 6 -18.31 8.67 10.16
N ALA A 7 -17.90 7.75 11.02
CA ALA A 7 -18.47 7.54 12.35
C ALA A 7 -17.95 8.53 13.42
N GLY A 8 -16.99 9.39 13.09
CA GLY A 8 -16.36 10.34 14.03
C GLY A 8 -15.42 9.69 15.05
N ALA A 9 -15.07 8.42 14.87
CA ALA A 9 -14.18 7.68 15.77
C ALA A 9 -12.70 8.04 15.59
N VAL A 10 -12.34 8.62 14.44
CA VAL A 10 -10.99 9.10 14.11
C VAL A 10 -11.10 10.46 13.44
N SER A 11 -10.24 11.42 13.80
CA SER A 11 -10.22 12.73 13.16
C SER A 11 -9.70 12.63 11.72
N VAL A 12 -10.06 13.60 10.88
CA VAL A 12 -9.57 13.65 9.50
C VAL A 12 -8.04 13.75 9.47
N GLU A 13 -7.45 14.55 10.35
CA GLU A 13 -6.00 14.72 10.49
C GLU A 13 -5.31 13.42 10.88
N GLU A 14 -5.87 12.67 11.83
CA GLU A 14 -5.29 11.39 12.28
C GLU A 14 -5.40 10.32 11.18
N ALA A 15 -6.53 10.26 10.47
CA ALA A 15 -6.69 9.36 9.34
C ALA A 15 -5.72 9.72 8.19
N PHE A 16 -5.51 11.01 7.94
CA PHE A 16 -4.58 11.49 6.92
C PHE A 16 -3.14 11.09 7.24
N GLU A 17 -2.67 11.29 8.47
CA GLU A 17 -1.31 10.89 8.87
C GLU A 17 -1.10 9.37 8.77
N ARG A 18 -2.12 8.57 9.12
CA ARG A 18 -2.08 7.11 8.95
C ARG A 18 -2.00 6.70 7.47
N LEU A 19 -2.80 7.31 6.59
CA LEU A 19 -2.69 7.07 5.14
C LEU A 19 -1.34 7.50 4.59
N ARG A 20 -0.81 8.63 5.06
CA ARG A 20 0.46 9.17 4.59
C ARG A 20 1.66 8.30 4.95
N ALA A 21 1.60 7.55 6.06
CA ALA A 21 2.67 6.66 6.51
C ALA A 21 2.67 5.27 5.84
N LEU A 22 1.59 4.89 5.16
CA LEU A 22 1.40 3.57 4.53
C LEU A 22 1.91 3.35 3.08
N PRO A 23 2.51 4.31 2.34
CA PRO A 23 2.66 4.11 0.90
C PRO A 23 3.80 3.17 0.52
N TYR A 24 4.85 3.04 1.33
CA TYR A 24 6.05 2.28 0.95
C TYR A 24 6.50 1.30 2.04
N GLU A 25 6.45 0.02 1.74
CA GLU A 25 7.06 -1.01 2.57
C GLU A 25 8.44 -1.38 2.00
N LYS A 26 9.48 -1.30 2.84
CA LYS A 26 10.84 -1.67 2.44
C LYS A 26 11.09 -3.13 2.75
N VAL A 27 11.26 -3.94 1.72
CA VAL A 27 11.67 -5.34 1.80
C VAL A 27 13.12 -5.50 1.33
N ALA A 28 13.72 -6.66 1.60
CA ALA A 28 15.08 -6.94 1.14
C ALA A 28 15.17 -6.86 -0.40
N GLY A 29 15.67 -5.74 -0.90
CA GLY A 29 15.88 -5.49 -2.33
C GLY A 29 14.77 -4.72 -3.07
N ALA A 30 13.69 -4.29 -2.40
CA ALA A 30 12.62 -3.51 -3.06
C ALA A 30 11.87 -2.57 -2.09
N HIS A 31 11.20 -1.56 -2.65
CA HIS A 31 10.20 -0.75 -1.94
C HIS A 31 8.86 -1.01 -2.61
N ILE A 32 7.90 -1.57 -1.87
CA ILE A 32 6.57 -1.91 -2.36
C ILE A 32 5.67 -0.69 -2.16
N ASP A 33 5.14 -0.16 -3.25
CA ASP A 33 4.19 0.96 -3.30
C ASP A 33 2.75 0.46 -3.22
N HIS A 34 2.25 0.30 -1.98
CA HIS A 34 0.87 -0.15 -1.73
C HIS A 34 -0.19 0.82 -2.28
N HIS A 35 0.18 2.07 -2.57
CA HIS A 35 -0.74 3.10 -3.08
C HIS A 35 -0.78 3.19 -4.61
N ARG A 36 0.06 2.43 -5.32
CA ARG A 36 0.10 2.46 -6.79
C ARG A 36 -1.24 2.11 -7.41
N GLY A 37 -1.95 1.12 -6.86
CA GLY A 37 -3.30 0.74 -7.30
C GLY A 37 -4.31 1.87 -7.22
N ILE A 38 -4.26 2.67 -6.15
CA ILE A 38 -5.15 3.82 -5.95
C ILE A 38 -4.77 4.97 -6.89
N ARG A 39 -3.47 5.20 -7.11
CA ARG A 39 -2.97 6.32 -7.94
C ARG A 39 -3.01 6.06 -9.44
N GLN A 40 -2.85 4.81 -9.86
CA GLN A 40 -2.66 4.43 -11.27
C GLN A 40 -3.71 3.43 -11.78
N GLY A 41 -4.64 2.98 -10.93
CA GLY A 41 -5.69 2.03 -11.30
C GLY A 41 -5.21 0.59 -11.49
N VAL A 42 -3.89 0.34 -11.40
CA VAL A 42 -3.29 -0.99 -11.47
C VAL A 42 -2.28 -1.19 -10.32
N PRO A 43 -2.25 -2.38 -9.71
CA PRO A 43 -1.27 -2.68 -8.67
C PRO A 43 0.17 -2.62 -9.21
N GLU A 44 1.14 -2.65 -8.29
CA GLU A 44 2.55 -2.77 -8.66
C GLU A 44 2.86 -4.14 -9.24
N VAL A 45 3.64 -4.17 -10.31
CA VAL A 45 4.09 -5.41 -10.97
C VAL A 45 5.60 -5.49 -10.80
N ILE A 46 6.07 -6.48 -10.05
CA ILE A 46 7.51 -6.72 -9.84
C ILE A 46 7.96 -7.76 -10.86
N PHE A 47 8.98 -7.42 -11.65
CA PHE A 47 9.60 -8.37 -12.59
C PHE A 47 10.28 -9.51 -11.82
N GLY A 48 9.81 -10.74 -12.05
CA GLY A 48 10.18 -11.93 -11.27
C GLY A 48 11.16 -12.86 -11.99
N GLU A 49 12.08 -12.35 -12.81
CA GLU A 49 13.06 -13.20 -13.50
C GLU A 49 13.92 -13.96 -12.48
N GLY A 50 14.00 -15.29 -12.64
CA GLY A 50 14.71 -16.18 -11.72
C GLY A 50 13.92 -16.64 -10.48
N LYS A 51 12.68 -16.20 -10.28
CA LYS A 51 11.79 -16.73 -9.23
C LYS A 51 11.00 -17.94 -9.73
N THR A 52 10.78 -18.93 -8.87
CA THR A 52 9.85 -20.02 -9.16
C THR A 52 8.40 -19.53 -9.09
N ALA A 53 7.46 -20.27 -9.70
CA ALA A 53 6.05 -19.90 -9.67
C ALA A 53 5.52 -19.80 -8.23
N GLU A 54 6.01 -20.63 -7.31
CA GLU A 54 5.63 -20.60 -5.89
C GLU A 54 6.17 -19.37 -5.14
N GLN A 55 7.17 -18.68 -5.69
CA GLN A 55 7.76 -17.46 -5.12
C GLN A 55 7.11 -16.17 -5.66
N ILE A 56 6.19 -16.29 -6.61
CA ILE A 56 5.40 -15.19 -7.16
C ILE A 56 3.97 -15.34 -6.60
N VAL A 57 3.60 -14.46 -5.68
CA VAL A 57 2.30 -14.47 -4.96
C VAL A 57 1.54 -13.18 -5.22
#